data_AF-A0A3E0WII3-F1
#
_entry.id   AF-A0A3E0WII3-F1
#
_cell.length_a   1.000
_cell.length_b   1.000
_cell.length_c   1.000
_cell.angle_alpha   90.00
_cell.angle_beta   90.00
_cell.angle_gamma   90.00
#
_symmetry.space_group_name_H-M   'P 1'
#
loop_
_entity.id
_entity.type
_entity.pdbx_description
1 polymer ?
#
loop_
_entity_poly.entity_id
_entity_poly.type
_entity_poly.pdbx_seq_one_letter_code
_entity_poly.pdbx_strand_id
1 'polypeptide(L)'
;DRGYFNFKKFDAYSEEGIKFATRLKTNTKVHVIEDLPVEDASPITKHAIVKIGNMKNYLQFVETSDSEGNKIRIVCNDASRSAAEISDIYRNRWKIGVSS
;
A
#
# COMPACT_ATOMS: atom_id res chain seq x y z
N ASP A 1 21.91 -0.81 -8.44
CA ASP A 1 20.88 -0.97 -9.48
C ASP A 1 19.92 -2.13 -9.14
N ARG A 2 18.89 -1.93 -8.31
CA ARG A 2 17.96 -3.02 -7.86
C ARG A 2 16.57 -2.47 -7.51
N GLY A 3 16.07 -1.57 -8.36
CA GLY A 3 14.84 -0.80 -8.11
C GLY A 3 13.65 -1.17 -9.00
N TYR A 4 13.77 -2.18 -9.86
CA TYR A 4 12.63 -2.77 -10.55
C TYR A 4 11.86 -3.65 -9.55
N PHE A 5 11.20 -3.03 -8.56
CA PHE A 5 9.91 -3.55 -8.16
C PHE A 5 9.15 -3.71 -9.47
N ASN A 6 8.84 -4.95 -9.87
CA ASN A 6 8.24 -5.22 -11.17
C ASN A 6 6.82 -4.62 -11.18
N PHE A 7 6.70 -3.31 -11.36
CA PHE A 7 5.43 -2.61 -11.50
C PHE A 7 4.65 -3.18 -12.69
N LYS A 8 5.37 -3.68 -13.71
CA LYS A 8 4.79 -4.49 -14.78
C LYS A 8 4.07 -5.76 -14.29
N LYS A 9 4.61 -6.46 -13.29
CA LYS A 9 3.92 -7.62 -12.68
C LYS A 9 2.72 -7.19 -11.86
N PHE A 10 2.80 -6.06 -11.15
CA PHE A 10 1.66 -5.52 -10.42
C PHE A 10 0.53 -5.07 -11.36
N ASP A 11 0.88 -4.54 -12.53
CA ASP A 11 -0.07 -4.21 -13.58
C ASP A 11 -0.72 -5.49 -14.13
N ALA A 12 0.09 -6.50 -14.47
CA ALA A 12 -0.40 -7.80 -14.91
C ALA A 12 -1.33 -8.46 -13.88
N TYR A 13 -0.96 -8.47 -12.59
CA TYR A 13 -1.82 -8.98 -11.52
C TYR A 13 -3.14 -8.21 -11.42
N SER A 14 -3.11 -6.89 -11.64
CA SER A 14 -4.34 -6.10 -11.67
C SER A 14 -5.20 -6.43 -12.88
N GLU A 15 -4.60 -6.65 -14.06
CA GLU A 15 -5.30 -7.09 -15.28
C GLU A 15 -5.86 -8.51 -15.14
N GLU A 16 -5.15 -9.42 -14.46
CA GLU A 16 -5.59 -10.80 -14.17
C GLU A 16 -6.62 -10.88 -13.02
N GLY A 17 -6.92 -9.76 -12.35
CA GLY A 17 -7.82 -9.72 -11.19
C GLY A 17 -7.22 -10.30 -9.90
N ILE A 18 -5.92 -10.54 -9.88
CA ILE A 18 -5.18 -11.06 -8.72
C ILE A 18 -4.98 -9.93 -7.70
N LYS A 19 -5.52 -10.12 -6.49
CA LYS A 19 -5.44 -9.12 -5.42
C LYS A 19 -4.11 -9.22 -4.66
N PHE A 20 -3.45 -8.08 -4.45
CA PHE A 20 -2.20 -8.02 -3.70
C PHE A 20 -2.15 -6.78 -2.80
N ALA A 21 -1.42 -6.89 -1.69
CA ALA A 21 -1.05 -5.78 -0.82
C ALA A 21 0.46 -5.89 -0.52
N THR A 22 1.20 -4.79 -0.72
CA THR A 22 2.66 -4.79 -0.54
C THR A 22 3.19 -3.46 -0.02
N ARG A 23 4.30 -3.51 0.72
CA ARG A 23 4.97 -2.32 1.25
C ARG A 23 5.89 -1.69 0.21
N LEU A 24 5.73 -0.40 -0.01
CA LEU A 24 6.64 0.43 -0.78
C LEU A 24 7.80 0.93 0.06
N LYS A 25 8.95 1.15 -0.59
CA LYS A 25 10.07 1.85 0.03
C LYS A 25 9.78 3.35 0.05
N THR A 26 10.34 4.05 1.04
CA THR A 26 10.19 5.52 1.16
C THR A 26 10.74 6.26 -0.06
N ASN A 27 11.70 5.67 -0.77
CA ASN A 27 12.27 6.22 -2.01
C ASN A 27 11.45 5.89 -3.28
N THR A 28 10.33 5.18 -3.16
CA THR A 28 9.47 4.89 -4.31
C THR A 28 8.66 6.13 -4.69
N LYS A 29 8.77 6.55 -5.95
CA LYS A 29 7.98 7.66 -6.50
C LYS A 29 6.54 7.19 -6.72
N VAL A 30 5.62 7.75 -5.94
CA VAL A 30 4.17 7.53 -6.06
C VAL A 30 3.52 8.80 -6.60
N HIS A 31 2.61 8.65 -7.54
CA HIS A 31 1.82 9.76 -8.07
C HIS A 31 0.42 9.69 -7.48
N VAL A 32 0.09 10.63 -6.59
CA VAL A 32 -1.26 10.74 -6.03
C VAL A 32 -2.21 11.24 -7.10
N ILE A 33 -3.30 10.51 -7.30
CA ILE A 33 -4.37 10.83 -8.24
C ILE A 33 -5.55 11.46 -7.49
N GLU A 34 -5.91 10.88 -6.36
CA GLU A 34 -7.04 11.32 -5.54
C GLU A 34 -6.74 11.02 -4.06
N ASP A 35 -6.98 11.98 -3.16
CA ASP A 35 -6.89 11.77 -1.72
C ASP A 35 -8.24 11.23 -1.21
N LEU A 36 -8.19 10.23 -0.34
CA LEU A 36 -9.37 9.57 0.22
C LEU A 36 -9.49 9.92 1.70
N PRO A 37 -10.71 9.88 2.27
CA PRO A 37 -10.91 10.15 3.67
C PRO A 37 -10.17 9.12 4.53
N VAL A 38 -9.45 9.60 5.54
CA VAL A 38 -8.84 8.80 6.60
C VAL A 38 -9.64 8.95 7.89
N GLU A 39 -9.70 7.89 8.68
CA GLU A 39 -10.30 7.95 10.01
C GLU A 39 -9.30 8.57 11.00
N ASP A 40 -9.67 9.68 11.66
CA ASP A 40 -8.84 10.38 12.65
C ASP A 40 -8.37 9.48 13.81
N ALA A 41 -9.15 8.47 14.18
CA ALA A 41 -8.84 7.55 15.27
C ALA A 41 -7.85 6.43 14.88
N SER A 42 -7.45 6.35 13.60
CA SER A 42 -6.59 5.28 13.09
C SER A 42 -5.11 5.71 13.01
N PRO A 43 -4.15 4.77 13.06
CA PRO A 43 -2.72 5.08 12.87
C PRO A 43 -2.37 5.47 11.42
N ILE A 44 -3.38 5.55 10.55
CA ILE A 44 -3.26 5.83 9.13
C ILE A 44 -3.16 7.33 8.96
N THR A 45 -2.03 7.77 8.42
CA THR A 45 -1.73 9.18 8.19
C THR A 45 -2.14 9.63 6.80
N LYS A 46 -2.32 8.69 5.86
CA LYS A 46 -2.75 9.01 4.50
C LYS A 46 -3.46 7.84 3.83
N HIS A 47 -4.55 8.13 3.12
CA HIS A 47 -5.22 7.20 2.20
C HIS A 47 -5.46 7.92 0.88
N ALA A 48 -5.05 7.31 -0.22
CA ALA A 48 -5.17 7.95 -1.54
C ALA A 48 -5.20 6.90 -2.64
N ILE A 49 -5.78 7.24 -3.78
CA ILE A 49 -5.56 6.53 -5.04
C ILE A 49 -4.28 7.04 -5.67
N VAL A 50 -3.36 6.15 -5.99
CA VAL A 50 -2.06 6.47 -6.58
C VAL A 50 -1.79 5.64 -7.83
N LYS A 51 -0.82 6.12 -8.60
CA LYS A 51 -0.21 5.42 -9.72
C LYS A 51 1.30 5.35 -9.52
N ILE A 52 1.88 4.19 -9.81
CA ILE A 52 3.33 3.97 -9.63
C ILE A 52 3.97 3.71 -10.99
N GLY A 53 5.03 4.47 -11.29
CA GLY A 53 5.74 4.37 -12.56
C GLY A 53 4.78 4.52 -13.74
N ASN A 54 4.85 3.57 -14.68
CA ASN A 54 4.05 3.58 -15.91
C ASN A 54 2.92 2.52 -15.93
N MET A 55 2.43 2.12 -14.74
CA MET A 55 1.29 1.20 -14.63
C MET A 55 0.03 1.80 -15.27
N LYS A 56 -0.81 0.97 -15.89
CA LYS A 56 -2.11 1.44 -16.39
C LYS A 56 -3.13 1.50 -15.26
N ASN A 57 -3.07 0.54 -14.35
CA ASN A 57 -4.01 0.40 -13.26
C ASN A 57 -3.67 1.31 -12.07
N TYR A 58 -4.72 1.79 -11.39
CA TYR A 58 -4.60 2.55 -10.15
C TYR A 58 -4.49 1.61 -8.95
N LEU A 59 -3.81 2.08 -7.91
CA LEU A 59 -3.65 1.37 -6.65
C LEU A 59 -4.12 2.25 -5.51
N GLN A 60 -4.73 1.65 -4.49
CA GLN A 60 -4.90 2.31 -3.21
C GLN A 60 -3.55 2.37 -2.49
N PHE A 61 -3.25 3.54 -1.95
CA PHE A 61 -2.10 3.85 -1.14
C PHE A 61 -2.54 4.16 0.27
N VAL A 62 -1.90 3.51 1.23
CA VAL A 62 -2.12 3.73 2.65
C VAL A 62 -0.77 4.02 3.28
N GLU A 63 -0.63 5.16 3.93
CA GLU A 63 0.49 5.48 4.79
C GLU A 63 0.04 5.36 6.24
N THR A 64 0.79 4.59 7.03
CA THR A 64 0.53 4.35 8.45
C THR A 64 1.85 4.36 9.20
N SER A 65 1.83 4.62 10.50
CA SER A 65 3.02 4.49 11.35
C SER A 65 2.94 3.22 12.19
N ASP A 66 4.06 2.54 12.38
CA ASP A 66 4.14 1.46 13.37
C ASP A 66 4.32 2.01 14.80
N SER A 67 4.28 1.14 15.80
CA SER A 67 4.46 1.46 17.22
C SER A 67 5.81 2.13 17.50
N GLU A 68 6.83 1.87 16.68
CA GLU A 68 8.15 2.50 16.76
C GLU A 68 8.22 3.87 16.05
N GLY A 69 7.12 4.36 15.47
CA GLY A 69 7.10 5.60 14.68
C GLY A 69 7.66 5.44 13.25
N ASN A 70 7.93 4.21 12.83
CA ASN A 70 8.39 3.90 11.48
C ASN A 70 7.24 4.10 10.48
N LYS A 71 7.46 4.94 9.46
CA LYS A 71 6.48 5.16 8.38
C LYS A 71 6.42 3.94 7.46
N ILE A 72 5.23 3.35 7.37
CA ILE A 72 4.92 2.23 6.50
C ILE A 72 4.03 2.74 5.36
N ARG A 73 4.50 2.55 4.13
CA ARG A 73 3.75 2.85 2.92
C ARG A 73 3.29 1.57 2.28
N ILE A 74 1.99 1.36 2.16
CA ILE A 74 1.39 0.15 1.62
C ILE A 74 0.63 0.52 0.36
N VAL A 75 0.71 -0.34 -0.65
CA VAL A 75 -0.16 -0.27 -1.81
C VAL A 75 -0.93 -1.55 -2.02
N CYS A 76 -2.19 -1.39 -2.43
CA CYS A 76 -3.11 -2.47 -2.72
C CYS A 76 -3.86 -2.19 -4.02
N ASN A 77 -4.11 -3.21 -4.82
CA ASN A 77 -4.93 -3.08 -6.04
C ASN A 77 -6.42 -3.36 -5.79
N ASP A 78 -6.83 -3.52 -4.54
CA ASP A 78 -8.21 -3.85 -4.19
C ASP A 78 -8.98 -2.62 -3.72
N ALA A 79 -9.54 -1.87 -4.68
CA ALA A 79 -10.32 -0.65 -4.40
C ALA A 79 -11.55 -0.86 -3.51
N SER A 80 -11.99 -2.10 -3.32
CA SER A 80 -13.12 -2.45 -2.44
C SER A 80 -12.76 -2.40 -0.95
N ARG A 81 -11.47 -2.37 -0.60
CA ARG A 81 -11.01 -2.36 0.80
C ARG A 81 -10.79 -0.94 1.33
N SER A 82 -11.08 -0.78 2.60
CA SER A 82 -10.79 0.44 3.35
C SER A 82 -9.32 0.51 3.72
N ALA A 83 -8.81 1.72 4.01
CA ALA A 83 -7.43 1.90 4.47
C ALA A 83 -7.11 1.07 5.73
N ALA A 84 -8.07 0.99 6.66
CA ALA A 84 -8.00 0.19 7.87
C ALA A 84 -7.77 -1.30 7.56
N GLU A 85 -8.56 -1.88 6.67
CA GLU A 85 -8.43 -3.27 6.22
C GLU A 85 -7.06 -3.53 5.60
N ILE A 86 -6.60 -2.65 4.71
CA ILE A 86 -5.29 -2.78 4.06
C ILE A 86 -4.15 -2.73 5.09
N SER A 87 -4.24 -1.80 6.05
CA SER A 87 -3.28 -1.68 7.15
C SER A 87 -3.29 -2.93 8.04
N ASP A 88 -4.47 -3.43 8.40
CA ASP A 88 -4.64 -4.63 9.23
C ASP A 88 -4.10 -5.89 8.56
N ILE A 89 -4.42 -6.10 7.27
CA ILE A 89 -3.88 -7.21 6.46
C ILE A 89 -2.34 -7.21 6.52
N TYR A 90 -1.71 -6.03 6.40
CA TYR A 90 -0.26 -5.91 6.46
C TYR A 90 0.28 -6.16 7.87
N ARG A 91 -0.35 -5.59 8.91
CA ARG A 91 0.07 -5.75 10.32
C ARG A 91 -0.07 -7.19 10.80
N ASN A 92 -1.19 -7.85 10.49
CA ASN A 92 -1.42 -9.25 10.86
C ASN A 92 -0.43 -10.20 10.17
N ARG A 93 -0.05 -9.87 8.93
CA ARG A 93 0.98 -10.64 8.19
C ARG A 93 2.40 -10.40 8.71
N TRP A 94 2.64 -9.35 9.48
CA TRP A 94 3.94 -9.11 10.12
C TRP A 94 3.98 -9.60 11.58
N LYS A 95 2.84 -9.65 12.28
CA LYS A 95 2.73 -10.20 13.64
C LYS A 95 3.19 -11.65 13.77
N ILE A 96 3.17 -12.43 12.69
CA ILE A 96 3.72 -13.79 12.66
C ILE A 96 5.25 -13.87 12.81
N GLY A 97 5.97 -12.75 12.86
CA GLY A 97 7.40 -12.69 13.16
C GLY A 97 7.78 -11.98 14.47
N VAL A 98 6.82 -11.35 15.16
CA VAL A 98 6.99 -10.80 16.52
C VAL A 98 6.36 -11.82 17.48
N SER A 99 7.05 -12.94 17.67
CA SER A 99 6.86 -13.79 18.83
C SER A 99 8.06 -13.55 19.74
N SER A 100 7.78 -12.86 20.85
CA SER A 100 8.50 -12.81 22.14
C SER A 100 10.01 -12.61 22.16
#